data_AF-X1V5E2-F1
#
_entry.id   AF-X1V5E2-F1
#
_cell.length_a   1.000
_cell.length_b   1.000
_cell.length_c   1.000
_cell.angle_alpha   90.00
_cell.angle_beta   90.00
_cell.angle_gamma   90.00
#
_symmetry.space_group_name_H-M   'P 1'
#
loop_
_entity.id
_entity.type
_entity.pdbx_description
1 polymer ?
#
loop_
_entity_poly.entity_id
_entity_poly.type
_entity_poly.pdbx_seq_one_letter_code
_entity_poly.pdbx_strand_id
1 'polypeptide(L)'
;MKIGLYNLVSEVHNEGYIDQTLRGFITEIEKKLGEKFENINLEDFNCKDYFPLIFVKSGGAEGKFEQIFKQINRPYMLLSSGLHNSLAASLEIASFLKQKKKRVEIIHGNSDYIARRIKELRKIFQVKNKLFSVKLGVIGKPSDWLIASDVDYNKVKDAL
;
A
#
# COMPACT_ATOMS: atom_id res chain seq x y z
N MET A 1 3.83 6.22 11.84
CA MET A 1 3.09 5.26 10.99
C MET A 1 3.96 4.03 10.78
N LYS A 2 3.59 2.87 11.34
CA LYS A 2 4.34 1.62 11.23
C LYS A 2 4.08 0.92 9.89
N ILE A 3 4.87 -0.08 9.51
CA ILE A 3 4.67 -0.81 8.26
C ILE A 3 3.88 -2.09 8.58
N GLY A 4 2.60 -2.09 8.20
CA GLY A 4 1.70 -3.21 8.40
C GLY A 4 1.77 -4.19 7.23
N LEU A 5 1.85 -5.48 7.51
CA LEU A 5 1.90 -6.56 6.53
C LEU A 5 0.69 -7.48 6.70
N TYR A 6 -0.25 -7.40 5.78
CA TYR A 6 -1.37 -8.33 5.68
C TYR A 6 -0.95 -9.53 4.83
N ASN A 7 -0.81 -10.70 5.45
CA ASN A 7 -0.33 -11.90 4.77
C ASN A 7 -1.47 -12.58 4.00
N LEU A 8 -1.33 -12.62 2.68
CA LEU A 8 -2.28 -13.26 1.78
C LEU A 8 -1.65 -14.55 1.24
N VAL A 9 -2.15 -15.69 1.69
CA VAL A 9 -1.72 -17.04 1.30
C VAL A 9 -2.91 -17.86 0.84
N SER A 10 -2.69 -18.77 -0.12
CA SER A 10 -3.69 -19.75 -0.55
C SER A 10 -3.95 -20.79 0.53
N GLU A 11 -5.17 -21.31 0.60
CA GLU A 11 -5.55 -22.40 1.53
C GLU A 11 -4.92 -23.76 1.16
N VAL A 12 -4.47 -23.90 -0.09
CA VAL A 12 -4.00 -25.18 -0.64
C VAL A 12 -2.53 -25.49 -0.27
N HIS A 13 -1.80 -24.50 0.25
CA HIS A 13 -0.38 -24.64 0.54
C HIS A 13 -0.09 -24.81 2.03
N ASN A 14 0.99 -25.54 2.34
CA ASN A 14 1.52 -25.63 3.69
C ASN A 14 2.11 -24.26 4.09
N GLU A 15 1.32 -23.46 4.82
CA GLU A 15 1.68 -22.10 5.24
C GLU A 15 3.02 -22.06 5.99
N GLY A 16 3.31 -23.06 6.84
CA GLY A 16 4.58 -23.15 7.55
C GLY A 16 5.80 -23.25 6.64
N TYR A 17 5.69 -24.01 5.55
CA TYR A 17 6.76 -24.14 4.54
C TYR A 17 6.95 -22.84 3.73
N ILE A 18 5.85 -22.21 3.32
CA ILE A 18 5.87 -20.92 2.62
C ILE A 18 6.53 -19.85 3.52
N ASP A 19 6.19 -19.82 4.80
CA ASP A 19 6.71 -18.82 5.72
C ASP A 19 8.19 -19.01 6.00
N GLN A 20 8.64 -20.26 6.11
CA GLN A 20 10.06 -20.57 6.26
C GLN A 20 10.88 -20.12 5.04
N THR A 21 10.38 -20.37 3.84
CA THR A 21 11.07 -20.03 2.58
C THR A 21 11.06 -18.51 2.30
N LEU A 22 9.98 -17.81 2.65
CA LEU A 22 9.88 -16.35 2.50
C LEU A 22 10.59 -15.57 3.61
N ARG A 23 10.99 -16.22 4.70
CA ARG A 23 11.66 -15.56 5.84
C ARG A 23 12.89 -14.77 5.40
N GLY A 24 13.75 -15.36 4.58
CA GLY A 24 14.97 -14.69 4.08
C GLY A 24 14.65 -13.42 3.31
N PHE A 25 13.65 -13.47 2.42
CA PHE A 25 13.18 -12.33 1.64
C PHE A 25 12.69 -11.19 2.54
N ILE A 26 11.84 -11.50 3.54
CA ILE A 26 11.32 -10.49 4.47
C ILE A 26 12.44 -9.89 5.31
N THR A 27 13.29 -10.72 5.92
CA THR A 27 14.39 -10.26 6.79
C THR A 27 15.37 -9.36 6.03
N GLU A 28 15.63 -9.64 4.75
CA GLU A 28 16.49 -8.79 3.93
C GLU A 28 15.89 -7.40 3.72
N ILE A 29 14.58 -7.32 3.44
CA ILE A 29 13.88 -6.04 3.29
C ILE A 29 13.85 -5.27 4.62
N GLU A 30 13.53 -5.95 5.74
CA GLU A 30 13.54 -5.33 7.07
C GLU A 30 14.91 -4.74 7.43
N LYS A 31 15.99 -5.46 7.10
CA LYS A 31 17.37 -4.97 7.30
C LYS A 31 17.63 -3.68 6.52
N LYS A 32 17.15 -3.58 5.27
CA LYS A 32 17.29 -2.37 4.43
C LYS A 32 16.35 -1.24 4.86
N LEU A 33 15.19 -1.57 5.43
CA LEU A 33 14.26 -0.61 6.01
C LEU A 33 14.83 0.00 7.29
N GLY A 34 15.50 -0.82 8.12
CA GLY A 34 15.93 -0.45 9.47
C GLY A 34 14.83 -0.63 10.52
N GLU A 35 13.72 -1.27 10.16
CA GLU A 35 12.59 -1.58 11.03
C GLU A 35 11.89 -2.86 10.55
N LYS A 36 11.13 -3.51 11.44
CA LYS A 36 10.40 -4.73 11.13
C LYS A 36 9.02 -4.45 10.57
N PHE A 37 8.49 -5.40 9.82
CA PHE A 37 7.07 -5.44 9.48
C PHE A 37 6.25 -5.86 10.70
N GLU A 38 5.07 -5.25 10.88
CA GLU A 38 4.08 -5.72 11.84
C GLU A 38 2.99 -6.49 11.09
N ASN A 39 2.77 -7.75 11.47
CA ASN A 39 1.65 -8.51 10.93
C ASN A 39 0.34 -7.87 11.39
N ILE A 40 -0.54 -7.57 10.46
CA ILE A 40 -1.81 -6.89 10.73
C ILE A 40 -3.00 -7.72 10.24
N ASN A 41 -4.14 -7.53 10.90
CA ASN A 41 -5.41 -8.07 10.43
C ASN A 41 -6.11 -7.10 9.48
N LEU A 42 -7.22 -7.52 8.90
CA LEU A 42 -7.97 -6.69 7.95
C LEU A 42 -8.54 -5.42 8.60
N GLU A 43 -8.90 -5.48 9.89
CA GLU A 43 -9.39 -4.36 10.69
C GLU A 43 -8.35 -3.24 10.81
N ASP A 44 -7.09 -3.62 11.03
CA ASP A 44 -5.95 -2.71 11.14
C ASP A 44 -5.56 -2.08 9.80
N PHE A 45 -5.90 -2.72 8.67
CA PHE A 45 -5.49 -2.30 7.32
C PHE A 45 -5.94 -0.87 7.02
N ASN A 46 -7.11 -0.47 7.51
CA ASN A 46 -7.68 0.85 7.27
C ASN A 46 -7.23 1.89 8.33
N CYS A 47 -6.51 1.49 9.38
CA CYS A 47 -6.07 2.37 10.47
C CYS A 47 -4.95 3.35 10.03
N LYS A 48 -5.00 4.60 10.51
CA LYS A 48 -4.03 5.66 10.18
C LYS A 48 -2.63 5.43 10.75
N ASP A 49 -2.50 4.51 11.71
CA ASP A 49 -1.22 4.18 12.32
C ASP A 49 -0.34 3.30 11.45
N TYR A 50 -0.93 2.63 10.44
CA TYR A 50 -0.21 1.74 9.53
C TYR A 50 -0.08 2.32 8.11
N PHE A 51 1.06 2.03 7.51
CA PHE A 51 1.28 1.97 6.07
C PHE A 51 1.05 0.50 5.68
N PRO A 52 -0.15 0.16 5.17
CA PRO A 52 -0.54 -1.23 4.97
C PRO A 52 -0.03 -1.76 3.62
N LEU A 53 0.57 -2.95 3.66
CA LEU A 53 0.98 -3.74 2.50
C LEU A 53 0.22 -5.06 2.52
N ILE A 54 -0.17 -5.54 1.34
CA ILE A 54 -0.71 -6.88 1.13
C ILE A 54 0.45 -7.72 0.63
N PHE A 55 0.94 -8.65 1.45
CA PHE A 55 1.98 -9.57 1.03
C PHE A 55 1.34 -10.78 0.37
N VAL A 56 1.45 -10.86 -0.95
CA VAL A 56 0.99 -12.01 -1.72
C VAL A 56 2.04 -13.10 -1.58
N LYS A 57 1.82 -14.07 -0.68
CA LYS A 57 2.82 -15.09 -0.35
C LYS A 57 2.95 -16.18 -1.41
N SER A 58 1.88 -16.45 -2.16
CA SER A 58 1.85 -17.53 -3.15
C SER A 58 0.85 -17.27 -4.27
N GLY A 59 0.95 -18.06 -5.34
CA GLY A 59 -0.12 -18.33 -6.28
C GLY A 59 -1.36 -18.89 -5.57
N GLY A 60 -2.53 -18.78 -6.21
CA GLY A 60 -3.78 -19.33 -5.68
C GLY A 60 -4.39 -18.50 -4.54
N ALA A 61 -3.87 -17.30 -4.30
CA ALA A 61 -4.32 -16.39 -3.25
C ALA A 61 -5.41 -15.41 -3.73
N GLU A 62 -5.71 -15.41 -5.02
CA GLU A 62 -6.64 -14.51 -5.71
C GLU A 62 -8.07 -14.65 -5.17
N GLY A 63 -8.52 -15.88 -4.93
CA GLY A 63 -9.86 -16.15 -4.37
C GLY A 63 -10.03 -15.56 -2.96
N LYS A 64 -9.01 -15.66 -2.11
CA LYS A 64 -9.01 -15.03 -0.77
C LYS A 64 -8.99 -13.51 -0.88
N PHE A 65 -8.24 -12.96 -1.84
CA PHE A 65 -8.24 -11.53 -2.10
C PHE A 65 -9.63 -11.01 -2.52
N GLU A 66 -10.34 -11.75 -3.38
CA GLU A 66 -11.68 -11.38 -3.85
C GLU A 66 -12.71 -11.29 -2.70
N GLN A 67 -12.53 -12.06 -1.62
CA GLN A 67 -13.40 -11.99 -0.44
C GLN A 67 -13.19 -10.71 0.38
N ILE A 68 -11.95 -10.21 0.45
CA ILE A 68 -11.58 -9.11 1.35
C ILE A 68 -11.52 -7.74 0.67
N PHE A 69 -11.33 -7.66 -0.66
CA PHE A 69 -10.96 -6.39 -1.29
C PHE A 69 -11.98 -5.27 -1.07
N LYS A 70 -13.27 -5.59 -0.96
CA LYS A 70 -14.35 -4.60 -0.74
C LYS A 70 -14.25 -3.90 0.62
N GLN A 71 -13.57 -4.52 1.59
CA GLN A 71 -13.41 -3.99 2.95
C GLN A 71 -12.22 -3.02 3.05
N ILE A 72 -11.36 -2.98 2.03
CA ILE A 72 -10.19 -2.12 1.97
C ILE A 72 -10.58 -0.76 1.36
N ASN A 73 -10.42 0.31 2.13
CA ASN A 73 -10.75 1.68 1.69
C ASN A 73 -9.51 2.52 1.31
N ARG A 74 -8.35 1.87 1.23
CA ARG A 74 -7.05 2.48 0.90
C ARG A 74 -6.51 2.00 -0.44
N PRO A 75 -5.54 2.72 -1.04
CA PRO A 75 -4.82 2.21 -2.20
C PRO A 75 -4.22 0.83 -1.92
N TYR A 76 -4.31 -0.08 -2.90
CA TYR A 76 -3.78 -1.43 -2.74
C TYR A 76 -2.28 -1.44 -3.05
N MET A 77 -1.49 -1.84 -2.07
CA MET A 77 -0.03 -1.97 -2.21
C MET A 77 0.33 -3.44 -2.09
N LEU A 78 0.65 -4.09 -3.20
CA LEU A 78 0.93 -5.52 -3.25
C LEU A 78 2.44 -5.73 -3.14
N LEU A 79 2.91 -6.26 -2.02
CA LEU A 79 4.27 -6.76 -1.92
C LEU A 79 4.31 -8.16 -2.52
N SER A 80 5.25 -8.41 -3.43
CA SER A 80 5.41 -9.70 -4.08
C SER A 80 6.86 -10.16 -4.05
N SER A 81 7.06 -11.46 -3.95
CA SER A 81 8.37 -12.10 -4.04
C SER A 81 8.56 -12.78 -5.39
N GLY A 82 9.80 -13.21 -5.68
CA GLY A 82 10.10 -14.09 -6.80
C GLY A 82 9.78 -15.58 -6.53
N LEU A 83 9.19 -15.91 -5.39
CA LEU A 83 8.94 -17.27 -4.94
C LEU A 83 7.45 -17.62 -5.02
N HIS A 84 7.15 -18.93 -5.05
CA HIS A 84 5.79 -19.49 -4.96
C HIS A 84 4.76 -18.89 -5.90
N ASN A 85 5.17 -18.42 -7.08
CA ASN A 85 4.29 -17.75 -8.05
C ASN A 85 3.61 -16.47 -7.51
N SER A 86 4.22 -15.82 -6.51
CA SER A 86 3.72 -14.60 -5.87
C SER A 86 3.51 -13.43 -6.84
N LEU A 87 4.44 -13.22 -7.77
CA LEU A 87 4.33 -12.14 -8.76
C LEU A 87 3.16 -12.35 -9.72
N ALA A 88 2.94 -13.59 -10.20
CA ALA A 88 1.84 -13.88 -11.10
C ALA A 88 0.49 -13.61 -10.42
N ALA A 89 0.30 -14.09 -9.18
CA ALA A 89 -0.89 -13.77 -8.41
C ALA A 89 -1.07 -12.26 -8.18
N SER A 90 0.02 -11.54 -7.94
CA SER A 90 -0.04 -10.08 -7.79
C SER A 90 -0.45 -9.37 -9.08
N LEU A 91 -0.03 -9.86 -10.24
CA LEU A 91 -0.45 -9.35 -11.55
C LEU A 91 -1.93 -9.62 -11.82
N GLU A 92 -2.42 -10.82 -11.51
CA GLU A 92 -3.84 -11.17 -11.61
C GLU A 92 -4.71 -10.29 -10.70
N ILE A 93 -4.32 -10.16 -9.42
CA ILE A 93 -4.99 -9.25 -8.47
C ILE A 93 -4.98 -7.81 -8.98
N ALA A 94 -3.85 -7.34 -9.50
CA ALA A 94 -3.74 -5.99 -10.03
C ALA A 94 -4.63 -5.79 -11.28
N SER A 95 -4.74 -6.79 -12.15
CA SER A 95 -5.66 -6.79 -13.29
C SER A 95 -7.11 -6.66 -12.82
N PHE A 96 -7.52 -7.52 -11.87
CA PHE A 96 -8.84 -7.50 -11.25
C PHE A 96 -9.18 -6.12 -10.64
N LEU A 97 -8.24 -5.52 -9.90
CA LEU A 97 -8.42 -4.20 -9.29
C LEU A 97 -8.54 -3.09 -10.34
N LYS A 98 -7.71 -3.12 -11.38
CA LYS A 98 -7.76 -2.14 -12.48
C LYS A 98 -9.09 -2.19 -13.24
N GLN A 99 -9.62 -3.39 -13.51
CA GLN A 99 -10.96 -3.55 -14.11
C GLN A 99 -12.06 -2.89 -13.28
N LYS A 100 -11.89 -2.84 -11.95
CA LYS A 100 -12.80 -2.19 -11.00
C LYS A 100 -12.44 -0.71 -10.73
N LYS A 101 -11.58 -0.11 -11.56
CA LYS A 101 -11.10 1.28 -11.44
C LYS A 101 -10.45 1.57 -10.07
N LYS A 102 -9.87 0.56 -9.42
CA LYS A 102 -9.14 0.72 -8.17
C LYS A 102 -7.67 1.04 -8.45
N ARG A 103 -7.05 1.85 -7.59
CA ARG A 103 -5.62 2.15 -7.64
C ARG A 103 -4.83 1.05 -6.96
N VAL A 104 -3.90 0.45 -7.68
CA VAL A 104 -3.04 -0.64 -7.22
C VAL A 104 -1.60 -0.40 -7.65
N GLU A 105 -0.66 -0.72 -6.78
CA GLU A 105 0.77 -0.76 -7.08
C GLU A 105 1.36 -2.09 -6.64
N ILE A 106 2.14 -2.73 -7.52
CA ILE A 106 2.91 -3.93 -7.20
C ILE A 106 4.33 -3.49 -6.87
N ILE A 107 4.82 -3.88 -5.70
CA ILE A 107 6.18 -3.69 -5.22
C ILE A 107 6.89 -5.04 -5.39
N HIS A 108 7.78 -5.10 -6.37
CA HIS A 108 8.55 -6.28 -6.74
C HIS A 108 9.97 -5.90 -7.14
N GLY A 109 10.95 -6.74 -6.81
CA GLY A 109 12.35 -6.53 -7.18
C GLY A 109 13.31 -6.99 -6.09
N ASN A 110 14.52 -6.44 -6.10
CA ASN A 110 15.49 -6.69 -5.04
C ASN A 110 15.13 -5.94 -3.73
N SER A 111 15.74 -6.36 -2.63
CA SER A 111 15.49 -5.80 -1.29
C SER A 111 15.75 -4.30 -1.19
N ASP A 112 16.80 -3.80 -1.86
CA ASP A 112 17.15 -2.37 -1.91
C ASP A 112 16.04 -1.54 -2.57
N TYR A 113 15.54 -1.99 -3.72
CA TYR A 113 14.43 -1.35 -4.43
C TYR A 113 13.16 -1.37 -3.58
N ILE A 114 12.79 -2.53 -3.06
CA ILE A 114 11.57 -2.70 -2.27
C ILE A 114 11.60 -1.79 -1.04
N ALA A 115 12.70 -1.81 -0.28
CA ALA A 115 12.84 -0.97 0.91
C ALA A 115 12.79 0.52 0.57
N ARG A 116 13.48 0.97 -0.48
CA ARG A 116 13.42 2.35 -0.94
C ARG A 116 11.99 2.74 -1.33
N ARG A 117 11.30 1.90 -2.10
CA ARG A 117 9.95 2.18 -2.56
C ARG A 117 8.93 2.24 -1.42
N ILE A 118 9.05 1.35 -0.44
CA ILE A 118 8.25 1.39 0.79
C ILE A 118 8.48 2.71 1.55
N LYS A 119 9.73 3.17 1.69
CA LYS A 119 10.04 4.46 2.35
C LYS A 119 9.39 5.64 1.62
N GLU A 120 9.48 5.69 0.30
CA GLU A 120 8.84 6.73 -0.53
C GLU A 120 7.31 6.73 -0.34
N LEU A 121 6.67 5.58 -0.51
CA LEU A 121 5.22 5.45 -0.41
C LEU A 121 4.71 5.74 1.01
N ARG A 122 5.41 5.26 2.03
CA ARG A 122 5.08 5.56 3.43
C ARG A 122 5.13 7.06 3.70
N LYS A 123 6.14 7.77 3.17
CA LYS A 123 6.21 9.24 3.29
C LYS A 123 5.01 9.92 2.62
N ILE A 124 4.61 9.44 1.44
CA ILE A 124 3.40 9.95 0.74
C ILE A 124 2.15 9.73 1.60
N PHE A 125 1.97 8.55 2.19
CA PHE A 125 0.84 8.26 3.08
C PHE A 125 0.83 9.14 4.33
N GLN A 126 1.99 9.37 4.95
CA GLN A 126 2.11 10.26 6.09
C GLN A 126 1.70 11.70 5.74
N VAL A 127 2.18 12.22 4.60
CA VAL A 127 1.81 13.55 4.11
C VAL A 127 0.31 13.61 3.83
N LYS A 128 -0.24 12.61 3.12
CA LYS A 128 -1.69 12.55 2.84
C LYS A 128 -2.52 12.57 4.11
N ASN A 129 -2.15 11.79 5.12
CA ASN A 129 -2.85 11.78 6.41
C ASN A 129 -2.77 13.12 7.14
N LYS A 130 -1.65 13.84 7.02
CA LYS A 130 -1.49 15.17 7.60
C LYS A 130 -2.31 16.22 6.86
N LEU A 131 -2.38 16.17 5.53
CA LEU A 131 -3.10 17.16 4.70
C LEU A 131 -4.57 17.31 5.11
N PHE A 132 -5.27 16.20 5.42
CA PHE A 132 -6.65 16.24 5.92
C PHE A 132 -6.85 17.06 7.20
N SER A 133 -5.81 17.19 8.03
CA SER A 133 -5.85 17.97 9.27
C SER A 133 -5.33 19.41 9.13
N VAL A 134 -4.76 19.76 7.97
CA VAL A 134 -4.21 21.10 7.75
C VAL A 134 -5.35 22.08 7.53
N LYS A 135 -5.34 23.17 8.29
CA LYS A 135 -6.22 24.33 8.07
C LYS A 135 -5.41 25.44 7.42
N LEU A 136 -5.84 25.87 6.23
CA LEU A 136 -5.24 26.99 5.50
C LEU A 136 -6.17 28.19 5.61
N GLY A 137 -5.61 29.33 6.04
CA GLY A 137 -6.28 30.63 6.01
C GLY A 137 -5.67 31.48 4.90
N VAL A 138 -6.50 32.17 4.13
CA VAL A 138 -6.07 33.12 3.11
C VAL A 138 -6.38 34.53 3.61
N ILE A 139 -5.39 35.44 3.54
CA ILE A 139 -5.56 36.86 3.89
C ILE A 139 -5.43 37.67 2.61
N GLY A 140 -6.47 38.44 2.28
CA GLY A 140 -6.57 39.18 1.02
C GLY A 140 -7.05 38.31 -0.15
N LYS A 141 -6.88 38.82 -1.37
CA LYS A 141 -7.17 38.11 -2.62
C LYS A 141 -5.91 38.02 -3.50
N PRO A 142 -5.79 37.00 -4.37
CA PRO A 142 -4.76 37.00 -5.41
C PRO A 142 -4.78 38.29 -6.23
N SER A 143 -3.61 38.74 -6.71
CA SER A 143 -3.50 39.91 -7.57
C SER A 143 -4.22 39.68 -8.91
N ASP A 144 -4.87 40.72 -9.43
CA ASP A 144 -5.75 40.60 -10.61
C ASP A 144 -5.02 40.18 -11.91
N TRP A 145 -3.69 40.28 -11.96
CA TRP A 145 -2.87 39.84 -13.10
C TRP A 145 -2.39 38.37 -13.00
N LEU A 146 -2.68 37.65 -11.91
CA LEU A 146 -2.21 36.29 -11.70
C LEU A 146 -3.26 35.24 -12.12
N ILE A 147 -3.03 34.61 -13.27
CA ILE A 147 -3.97 33.67 -13.90
C ILE A 147 -4.09 32.34 -13.11
N ALA A 148 -3.00 31.86 -12.52
CA ALA A 148 -2.95 30.53 -11.87
C ALA A 148 -3.16 30.58 -10.34
N SER A 149 -3.40 31.76 -9.78
CA SER A 149 -3.48 31.96 -8.33
C SER A 149 -4.90 31.94 -7.78
N ASP A 150 -5.90 31.93 -8.65
CA ASP A 150 -7.30 31.69 -8.25
C ASP A 150 -7.55 30.18 -8.06
N VAL A 151 -8.26 29.83 -6.99
CA VAL A 151 -8.44 28.43 -6.56
C VAL A 151 -9.87 28.21 -6.07
N ASP A 152 -10.49 27.14 -6.53
CA ASP A 152 -11.77 26.67 -6.00
C ASP A 152 -11.56 25.95 -4.65
N TYR A 153 -11.81 26.67 -3.56
CA TYR A 153 -11.60 26.17 -2.20
C TYR A 153 -12.43 24.93 -1.87
N ASN A 154 -13.65 24.81 -2.43
CA ASN A 154 -14.52 23.66 -2.18
C ASN A 154 -13.93 22.41 -2.85
N LYS A 155 -13.49 22.54 -4.11
CA LYS A 155 -12.80 21.43 -4.79
C LYS A 155 -11.54 20.97 -4.07
N VAL A 156 -10.74 21.90 -3.53
CA VAL A 156 -9.55 21.53 -2.73
C VAL A 156 -9.96 20.76 -1.49
N LYS A 157 -10.98 21.23 -0.76
CA LYS A 157 -11.48 20.58 0.45
C LYS A 157 -12.04 19.17 0.17
N ASP A 158 -12.76 19.00 -0.94
CA ASP A 158 -13.37 17.72 -1.30
C ASP A 158 -12.37 16.70 -1.87
N ALA A 159 -11.27 17.18 -2.46
CA ALA A 159 -10.22 16.34 -3.04
C ALA A 159 -9.16 15.87 -2.04
N LEU A 160 -9.02 16.59 -0.91
CA LEU A 160 -8.10 16.25 0.16
C LEU A 160 -8.65 15.10 1.01
#